data_AF-A0A965AMK9-F1
#
_entry.id   AF-A0A965AMK9-F1
#
_cell.length_a   1.000
_cell.length_b   1.000
_cell.length_c   1.000
_cell.angle_alpha   90.00
_cell.angle_beta   90.00
_cell.angle_gamma   90.00
#
_symmetry.space_group_name_H-M   'P 1'
#
loop_
_entity.id
_entity.type
_entity.pdbx_description
1 polymer ?
#
loop_
_entity_poly.entity_id
_entity_poly.type
_entity_poly.pdbx_seq_one_letter_code
_entity_poly.pdbx_strand_id
1 'polypeptide(L)'
;MMFQWYSADAVAVHPLLVVMLALAIDVALGDPPRLWQRIPHPVAMCGGLIGFCDRKLNRPQRSDRARFWRGLLTTVVLVMLAGFAGYAIQWLCAQIEYGWIAGAFIASVLIAYRSLFNHVRAVANGLESSLAGGREAVGHIVGRDPDSLDEPGVARAAIESAAENFSDGVVAPVIWFALLGLPGLFAYKAVNTLDSMIGHRDSTYEHFGKFAARLDDAL
;
A
#
# COMPACT_ATOMS: atom_id res chain seq x y z
N MET A 1 -3.39 22.95 18.93
CA MET A 1 -1.92 22.81 18.87
C MET A 1 -1.51 21.33 18.71
N MET A 2 -2.21 20.54 17.87
CA MET A 2 -2.15 19.06 17.95
C MET A 2 -1.62 18.35 16.69
N PHE A 3 -1.24 19.07 15.63
CA PHE A 3 -0.68 18.45 14.43
C PHE A 3 0.40 19.33 13.81
N GLN A 4 1.59 19.36 14.40
CA GLN A 4 2.79 19.92 13.76
C GLN A 4 3.81 18.79 13.68
N TRP A 5 3.93 18.18 12.49
CA TRP A 5 4.84 17.04 12.28
C TRP A 5 6.30 17.46 12.13
N TYR A 6 6.53 18.72 11.75
CA TYR A 6 7.84 19.27 11.44
C TYR A 6 7.97 20.61 12.17
N SER A 7 8.92 20.71 13.11
CA SER A 7 9.23 21.95 13.83
C SER A 7 10.73 22.00 14.16
N ALA A 8 11.50 22.67 13.31
CA ALA A 8 12.86 23.12 13.64
C ALA A 8 12.92 24.66 13.68
N ASP A 9 12.30 25.34 12.71
CA ASP A 9 12.38 26.81 12.61
C ASP A 9 11.01 27.44 12.30
N ALA A 10 10.46 28.18 13.27
CA ALA A 10 9.45 29.26 13.23
C ALA A 10 8.19 29.21 12.31
N VAL A 11 8.03 28.28 11.37
CA VAL A 11 6.83 28.15 10.53
C VAL A 11 6.24 26.76 10.77
N ALA A 12 5.21 26.73 11.59
CA ALA A 12 4.34 25.58 11.74
C ALA A 12 3.74 25.21 10.37
N VAL A 13 4.25 24.16 9.73
CA VAL A 13 3.67 23.67 8.48
C VAL A 13 2.43 22.85 8.80
N HIS A 14 1.31 23.25 8.22
CA HIS A 14 0.06 22.55 8.40
C HIS A 14 0.13 21.16 7.73
N PRO A 15 -0.24 20.06 8.40
CA PRO A 15 -0.18 18.71 7.85
C PRO A 15 -0.87 18.57 6.49
N LEU A 16 -2.00 19.25 6.32
CA LEU A 16 -2.73 19.29 5.05
C LEU A 16 -1.86 19.77 3.88
N LEU A 17 -0.97 20.74 4.10
CA LEU A 17 -0.08 21.22 3.05
C LEU A 17 0.94 20.15 2.65
N VAL A 18 1.44 19.38 3.62
CA VAL A 18 2.33 18.24 3.37
C VAL A 18 1.60 17.13 2.60
N VAL A 19 0.36 16.82 2.98
CA VAL A 19 -0.51 15.86 2.29
C VAL A 19 -0.79 16.30 0.85
N MET A 20 -1.16 17.56 0.64
CA MET A 20 -1.41 18.12 -0.69
C MET A 20 -0.15 18.07 -1.56
N LEU A 21 1.02 18.37 -0.99
CA LEU A 21 2.28 18.26 -1.70
C LEU A 21 2.59 16.79 -2.06
N ALA A 22 2.40 15.85 -1.15
CA ALA A 22 2.61 14.42 -1.42
C ALA A 22 1.72 13.94 -2.58
N LEU A 23 0.44 14.32 -2.59
CA LEU A 23 -0.49 14.01 -3.68
C LEU A 23 -0.07 14.67 -5.00
N ALA A 24 0.36 15.93 -4.96
CA ALA A 24 0.85 16.63 -6.15
C ALA A 24 2.10 15.96 -6.73
N ILE A 25 3.01 15.49 -5.87
CA ILE A 25 4.22 14.76 -6.27
C ILE A 25 3.83 13.42 -6.91
N ASP A 26 2.94 12.63 -6.30
CA ASP A 26 2.50 11.35 -6.90
C ASP A 26 1.82 11.57 -8.25
N VAL A 27 0.91 12.54 -8.37
CA VAL A 27 0.25 12.87 -9.64
C VAL A 27 1.28 13.25 -10.73
N ALA A 28 2.33 13.99 -10.37
CA ALA A 28 3.34 14.48 -11.31
C ALA A 28 4.38 13.41 -11.70
N LEU A 29 4.87 12.63 -10.73
CA LEU A 29 6.00 11.71 -10.91
C LEU A 29 5.56 10.25 -11.03
N GLY A 30 4.51 9.87 -10.30
CA GLY A 30 4.07 8.49 -10.12
C GLY A 30 5.19 7.57 -9.63
N ASP A 31 5.14 6.32 -10.09
CA ASP A 31 6.15 5.30 -9.81
C ASP A 31 7.11 5.10 -10.99
N PRO A 32 8.30 5.73 -10.99
CA PRO A 32 9.27 5.60 -12.08
C PRO A 32 9.87 4.18 -12.11
N PRO A 33 9.57 3.33 -13.13
CA PRO A 33 9.98 1.92 -13.11
C PRO A 33 11.50 1.74 -13.08
N ARG A 34 12.26 2.65 -13.71
CA ARG A 34 13.73 2.63 -13.74
C ARG A 34 14.37 2.81 -12.36
N LEU A 35 13.70 3.54 -11.46
CA LEU A 35 14.18 3.73 -10.09
C LEU A 35 14.00 2.44 -9.29
N TRP A 36 12.80 1.84 -9.39
CA TRP A 36 12.43 0.65 -8.63
C TRP A 36 13.12 -0.64 -9.11
N GLN A 37 13.66 -0.63 -10.33
CA GLN A 37 14.59 -1.67 -10.81
C GLN A 37 15.97 -1.61 -10.14
N ARG A 38 16.38 -0.44 -9.62
CA ARG A 38 17.70 -0.25 -8.98
C ARG A 38 17.63 -0.29 -7.46
N ILE A 39 16.55 0.25 -6.90
CA ILE A 39 16.31 0.32 -5.46
C ILE A 39 14.98 -0.38 -5.18
N PRO A 40 14.94 -1.40 -4.31
CA PRO A 40 13.69 -2.04 -3.95
C PRO A 40 12.68 -1.03 -3.38
N HIS A 41 11.47 -1.03 -3.93
CA HIS A 41 10.37 -0.20 -3.41
C HIS A 41 10.10 -0.55 -1.93
N PRO A 42 9.76 0.42 -1.04
CA PRO A 42 9.49 0.14 0.37
C PRO A 42 8.45 -0.95 0.61
N VAL A 43 7.37 -0.97 -0.18
CA VAL A 43 6.34 -2.03 -0.15
C VAL A 43 6.94 -3.38 -0.55
N ALA A 44 7.81 -3.44 -1.56
CA ALA A 44 8.47 -4.68 -1.97
C ALA A 44 9.44 -5.20 -0.88
N MET A 45 10.13 -4.30 -0.18
CA MET A 45 10.95 -4.68 0.98
C MET A 45 10.10 -5.26 2.11
N CYS A 46 8.96 -4.64 2.42
CA CYS A 46 7.99 -5.16 3.37
C CYS A 46 7.49 -6.55 2.96
N GLY A 47 7.11 -6.72 1.69
CA GLY A 47 6.69 -8.01 1.14
C GLY A 47 7.77 -9.09 1.23
N GLY A 48 9.04 -8.73 1.05
CA GLY A 48 10.17 -9.63 1.29
C GLY A 48 10.25 -10.15 2.73
N LEU A 49 10.03 -9.27 3.70
CA LEU A 49 9.98 -9.62 5.13
C LEU A 49 8.76 -10.48 5.48
N ILE A 50 7.59 -10.15 4.94
CA ILE A 50 6.35 -10.92 5.09
C ILE A 50 6.56 -12.33 4.55
N GLY A 51 7.06 -12.46 3.31
CA GLY A 51 7.33 -13.75 2.69
C GLY A 51 8.40 -14.56 3.44
N PHE A 52 9.39 -13.91 4.04
CA PHE A 52 10.33 -14.60 4.93
C PHE A 52 9.65 -15.16 6.18
N CYS A 53 8.81 -14.36 6.85
CA CYS A 53 8.07 -14.77 8.03
C CYS A 53 7.07 -15.88 7.71
N ASP A 54 6.31 -15.78 6.62
CA ASP A 54 5.41 -16.82 6.15
C ASP A 54 6.16 -18.15 5.97
N ARG A 55 7.21 -18.19 5.12
CA ARG A 55 8.00 -19.40 4.88
C ARG A 55 8.58 -20.01 6.16
N LYS A 56 8.95 -19.20 7.15
CA LYS A 56 9.57 -19.68 8.39
C LYS A 56 8.55 -20.11 9.45
N LEU A 57 7.45 -19.38 9.56
CA LEU A 57 6.53 -19.45 10.70
C LEU A 57 5.22 -20.17 10.35
N ASN A 58 4.72 -20.06 9.12
CA ASN A 58 3.54 -20.76 8.63
C ASN A 58 3.92 -22.17 8.13
N ARG A 59 3.89 -23.16 9.03
CA ARG A 59 4.24 -24.56 8.70
C ARG A 59 2.99 -25.43 8.74
N PRO A 60 2.69 -26.21 7.67
CA PRO A 60 1.48 -27.04 7.61
C PRO A 60 1.37 -28.07 8.74
N GLN A 61 2.49 -28.52 9.30
CA GLN A 61 2.53 -29.52 10.37
C GLN A 61 2.15 -28.95 11.75
N ARG A 62 1.97 -27.63 11.86
CA ARG A 62 1.60 -26.98 13.12
C ARG A 62 0.08 -26.96 13.29
N SER A 63 -0.36 -27.02 14.54
CA SER A 63 -1.77 -26.83 14.86
C SER A 63 -2.27 -25.44 14.42
N ASP A 64 -3.56 -25.36 14.12
CA ASP A 64 -4.22 -24.13 13.68
C ASP A 64 -4.03 -22.99 14.67
N ARG A 65 -4.12 -23.29 15.98
CA ARG A 65 -3.86 -22.33 17.05
C ARG A 65 -2.43 -21.80 17.02
N ALA A 66 -1.44 -22.66 16.76
CA ALA A 66 -0.04 -22.24 16.66
C ALA A 66 0.22 -21.39 15.40
N ARG A 67 -0.44 -21.70 14.28
CA ARG A 67 -0.40 -20.89 13.05
C ARG A 67 -0.99 -19.51 13.29
N PHE A 68 -2.15 -19.43 13.95
CA PHE A 68 -2.80 -18.17 14.30
C PHE A 68 -1.91 -17.25 15.15
N TRP A 69 -1.36 -17.74 16.28
CA TRP A 69 -0.52 -16.91 17.15
C TRP A 69 0.76 -16.42 16.46
N ARG A 70 1.34 -17.23 15.57
CA ARG A 70 2.52 -16.83 14.78
C ARG A 70 2.16 -15.80 13.71
N GLY A 71 0.99 -15.92 13.11
CA GLY A 71 0.42 -14.93 12.19
C GLY A 71 0.17 -13.59 12.85
N LEU A 72 -0.49 -13.61 14.01
CA LEU A 72 -0.68 -12.43 14.87
C LEU A 72 0.65 -11.77 15.21
N LEU A 73 1.62 -12.54 15.72
CA LEU A 73 2.94 -12.02 16.07
C LEU A 73 3.65 -11.40 14.85
N THR A 74 3.58 -12.07 13.70
CA THR A 74 4.15 -11.56 12.44
C THR A 74 3.53 -10.22 12.07
N THR A 75 2.20 -10.14 12.09
CA THR A 75 1.45 -8.91 11.76
C THR A 75 1.85 -7.78 12.70
N VAL A 76 1.74 -7.99 14.02
CA VAL A 76 2.04 -6.96 15.03
C VAL A 76 3.48 -6.49 14.92
N VAL A 77 4.45 -7.40 14.81
CA VAL A 77 5.88 -7.03 14.74
C VAL A 77 6.17 -6.24 13.48
N LEU A 78 5.66 -6.65 12.32
CA LEU A 78 5.95 -5.97 11.05
C LEU A 78 5.25 -4.61 10.95
N VAL A 79 4.01 -4.49 11.45
CA VAL A 79 3.31 -3.20 11.53
C VAL A 79 4.03 -2.24 12.48
N MET A 80 4.44 -2.71 13.66
CA MET A 80 5.20 -1.90 14.61
C MET A 80 6.57 -1.48 14.04
N LEU A 81 7.25 -2.39 13.34
CA LEU A 81 8.52 -2.10 12.67
C LEU A 81 8.34 -1.03 11.57
N ALA A 82 7.30 -1.15 10.76
CA ALA A 82 7.00 -0.18 9.71
C ALA A 82 6.64 1.19 10.29
N GLY A 83 5.76 1.24 11.29
CA GLY A 83 5.41 2.48 11.98
C GLY A 83 6.60 3.13 12.66
N PHE A 84 7.49 2.33 13.28
CA PHE A 84 8.75 2.84 13.85
C PHE A 84 9.70 3.37 12.78
N ALA A 85 9.82 2.71 11.63
CA ALA A 85 10.60 3.21 10.51
C ALA A 85 10.04 4.56 9.99
N GLY A 86 8.72 4.66 9.82
CA GLY A 86 8.04 5.91 9.45
C GLY A 86 8.30 7.03 10.48
N TYR A 87 8.25 6.71 11.77
CA TYR A 87 8.61 7.63 12.84
C TYR A 87 10.06 8.10 12.77
N ALA A 88 11.01 7.17 12.64
CA ALA A 88 12.43 7.50 12.55
C ALA A 88 12.73 8.41 11.34
N ILE A 89 12.13 8.11 10.19
CA ILE A 89 12.26 8.92 8.98
C ILE A 89 11.67 10.32 9.20
N GLN A 90 10.44 10.41 9.75
CA GLN A 90 9.83 11.71 10.03
C GLN A 90 10.65 12.53 11.00
N TRP A 91 11.17 11.89 12.06
CA TRP A 91 12.02 12.54 13.05
C TRP A 91 13.30 13.08 12.42
N LEU A 92 13.95 12.33 11.52
CA LEU A 92 15.12 12.78 10.77
C LEU A 92 14.78 13.96 9.85
N CYS A 93 13.68 13.89 9.10
CA CYS A 93 13.21 14.99 8.26
C CYS A 93 12.95 16.25 9.10
N ALA A 94 12.41 16.12 10.31
CA ALA A 94 12.17 17.25 11.19
C ALA A 94 13.46 17.95 11.68
N GLN A 95 14.64 17.35 11.52
CA GLN A 95 15.92 17.99 11.84
C GLN A 95 16.48 18.86 10.69
N ILE A 96 15.86 18.82 9.51
CA ILE A 96 16.35 19.50 8.30
C ILE A 96 15.46 20.72 8.03
N GLU A 97 16.07 21.85 7.68
CA GLU A 97 15.32 23.03 7.22
C GLU A 97 14.46 22.64 5.99
N TYR A 98 13.16 22.94 6.03
CA TYR A 98 12.17 22.47 5.04
C TYR A 98 12.03 20.95 4.88
N GLY A 99 12.43 20.15 5.87
CA GLY A 99 12.35 18.69 5.78
C GLY A 99 10.93 18.12 5.64
N TRP A 100 9.89 18.93 5.83
CA TRP A 100 8.51 18.59 5.48
C TRP A 100 8.34 18.31 3.97
N ILE A 101 9.16 18.92 3.09
CA ILE A 101 9.18 18.63 1.65
C ILE A 101 9.71 17.21 1.41
N ALA A 102 10.79 16.83 2.09
CA ALA A 102 11.31 15.47 2.03
C ALA A 102 10.29 14.47 2.58
N GLY A 103 9.60 14.82 3.66
CA GLY A 103 8.47 14.04 4.20
C GLY A 103 7.36 13.84 3.19
N ALA A 104 6.94 14.89 2.48
CA ALA A 104 5.94 14.80 1.42
C ALA A 104 6.39 13.91 0.25
N PHE A 105 7.66 14.01 -0.16
CA PHE A 105 8.23 13.14 -1.20
C PHE A 105 8.30 11.67 -0.77
N ILE A 106 8.63 11.39 0.48
CA ILE A 106 8.59 10.01 1.01
C ILE A 106 7.15 9.50 1.07
N ALA A 107 6.21 10.35 1.51
CA ALA A 107 4.80 9.98 1.55
C ALA A 107 4.24 9.69 0.16
N SER A 108 4.63 10.46 -0.87
CA SER A 108 4.15 10.25 -2.23
C SER A 108 4.54 8.89 -2.81
N VAL A 109 5.68 8.31 -2.41
CA VAL A 109 6.09 6.95 -2.81
C VAL A 109 5.12 5.89 -2.30
N LEU A 110 4.39 6.15 -1.20
CA LEU A 110 3.45 5.21 -0.61
C LEU A 110 1.99 5.49 -0.99
N ILE A 111 1.73 6.51 -1.81
CA ILE A 111 0.41 6.84 -2.36
C ILE A 111 0.45 6.49 -3.85
N ALA A 112 -0.51 5.68 -4.32
CA ALA A 112 -0.42 5.06 -5.65
C ALA A 112 -1.46 5.58 -6.66
N TYR A 113 -1.85 6.86 -6.59
CA TYR A 113 -2.93 7.39 -7.44
C TYR A 113 -2.53 7.39 -8.91
N ARG A 114 -1.33 7.89 -9.24
CA ARG A 114 -0.89 7.96 -10.65
C ARG A 114 -0.76 6.58 -11.28
N SER A 115 -0.23 5.61 -10.53
CA SER A 115 -0.12 4.22 -10.97
C SER A 115 -1.50 3.62 -11.22
N LEU A 116 -2.44 3.77 -10.28
CA LEU A 116 -3.82 3.30 -10.44
C LEU A 116 -4.50 3.89 -11.67
N PHE A 117 -4.42 5.21 -11.84
CA PHE A 117 -4.99 5.90 -13.00
C PHE A 117 -4.46 5.32 -14.32
N ASN A 118 -3.15 5.08 -14.41
CA ASN A 118 -2.53 4.56 -15.62
C ASN A 118 -3.04 3.15 -15.96
N HIS A 119 -3.20 2.27 -14.97
CA HIS A 119 -3.70 0.91 -15.21
C HIS A 119 -5.16 0.91 -15.64
N VAL A 120 -6.02 1.67 -14.96
CA VAL A 120 -7.46 1.77 -15.33
C VAL A 120 -7.63 2.39 -16.72
N ARG A 121 -6.84 3.42 -17.03
CA ARG A 121 -6.81 4.03 -18.37
C ARG A 121 -6.33 3.06 -19.45
N ALA A 122 -5.37 2.19 -19.13
CA ALA A 122 -4.91 1.16 -20.07
C ALA A 122 -6.05 0.19 -20.43
N VAL A 123 -6.92 -0.17 -19.48
CA VAL A 123 -8.09 -0.99 -19.78
C VAL A 123 -9.07 -0.27 -20.72
N ALA A 124 -9.37 1.00 -20.45
CA ALA A 124 -10.25 1.79 -21.31
C ALA A 124 -9.71 1.88 -22.75
N ASN A 125 -8.43 2.25 -22.91
CA ASN A 125 -7.77 2.29 -24.23
C ASN A 125 -7.73 0.91 -24.91
N GLY A 126 -7.53 -0.16 -24.12
CA GLY A 126 -7.53 -1.53 -24.59
C GLY A 126 -8.88 -1.92 -25.18
N LEU A 127 -9.98 -1.62 -24.47
CA LEU A 127 -11.35 -1.87 -24.92
C LEU A 127 -11.73 -1.05 -26.17
N GLU A 128 -11.25 0.19 -26.29
CA GLU A 128 -11.43 0.99 -27.52
C GLU A 128 -10.81 0.31 -28.75
N SER A 129 -9.76 -0.48 -28.55
CA SER A 129 -9.05 -1.18 -29.62
C SER A 129 -9.65 -2.57 -29.89
N SER A 130 -9.87 -3.38 -28.85
CA SER A 130 -10.47 -4.71 -28.93
C SER A 130 -10.77 -5.29 -27.54
N LEU A 131 -11.68 -6.28 -27.48
CA LEU A 131 -11.89 -7.05 -26.25
C LEU A 131 -10.60 -7.74 -25.76
N ALA A 132 -9.78 -8.27 -26.67
CA ALA A 132 -8.51 -8.90 -26.30
C ALA A 132 -7.55 -7.91 -25.63
N GLY A 133 -7.44 -6.69 -26.15
CA GLY A 133 -6.63 -5.63 -25.53
C GLY A 133 -7.16 -5.21 -24.15
N GLY A 134 -8.49 -5.12 -24.00
CA GLY A 134 -9.12 -4.89 -22.70
C GLY A 134 -8.82 -6.01 -21.68
N ARG A 135 -8.89 -7.28 -22.11
CA ARG A 135 -8.60 -8.45 -21.28
C ARG A 135 -7.14 -8.52 -20.84
N GLU A 136 -6.21 -8.25 -21.75
CA GLU A 136 -4.78 -8.17 -21.44
C GLU A 136 -4.53 -7.11 -20.37
N ALA A 137 -5.04 -5.89 -20.59
CA ALA A 137 -4.85 -4.77 -19.66
C ALA A 137 -5.50 -5.02 -18.30
N VAL A 138 -6.73 -5.54 -18.26
CA VAL A 138 -7.44 -5.77 -16.99
C VAL A 138 -6.80 -6.88 -16.18
N GLY A 139 -6.16 -7.86 -16.83
CA GLY A 139 -5.41 -8.93 -16.18
C GLY A 139 -4.27 -8.45 -15.29
N HIS A 140 -3.82 -7.21 -15.44
CA HIS A 140 -2.82 -6.61 -14.55
C HIS A 140 -3.39 -6.07 -13.23
N ILE A 141 -4.72 -5.91 -13.12
CA ILE A 141 -5.38 -5.29 -11.94
C ILE A 141 -6.50 -6.15 -11.34
N VAL A 142 -6.73 -7.36 -11.84
CA VAL A 142 -7.71 -8.29 -11.30
C VAL A 142 -7.05 -9.62 -10.92
N GLY A 143 -7.58 -10.28 -9.89
CA GLY A 143 -7.16 -11.63 -9.50
C GLY A 143 -7.91 -12.78 -10.20
N ARG A 144 -8.88 -12.47 -11.08
CA ARG A 144 -9.71 -13.46 -11.80
C ARG A 144 -9.25 -13.63 -13.24
N ASP A 145 -9.57 -14.77 -13.84
CA ASP A 145 -9.26 -15.07 -15.24
C ASP A 145 -9.93 -14.06 -16.21
N PRO A 146 -9.14 -13.20 -16.90
CA PRO A 146 -9.69 -12.21 -17.83
C PRO A 146 -10.34 -12.83 -19.06
N ASP A 147 -9.95 -14.05 -19.47
CA ASP A 147 -10.49 -14.69 -20.67
C ASP A 147 -11.96 -15.11 -20.52
N SER A 148 -12.41 -15.23 -19.28
CA SER A 148 -13.82 -15.48 -18.94
C SER A 148 -14.74 -14.27 -19.09
N LEU A 149 -14.19 -13.06 -19.26
CA LEU A 149 -14.95 -11.80 -19.22
C LEU A 149 -15.34 -11.32 -20.63
N ASP A 150 -16.59 -10.96 -20.83
CA ASP A 150 -17.02 -10.19 -22.01
C ASP A 150 -16.68 -8.69 -21.85
N GLU A 151 -16.98 -7.87 -22.85
CA GLU A 151 -16.62 -6.44 -22.84
C GLU A 151 -17.20 -5.67 -21.64
N PRO A 152 -18.51 -5.80 -21.29
CA PRO A 152 -19.04 -5.26 -20.05
C PRO A 152 -18.37 -5.85 -18.79
N GLY A 153 -18.05 -7.14 -18.80
CA GLY A 153 -17.34 -7.82 -17.72
C GLY A 153 -15.96 -7.23 -17.47
N VAL A 154 -15.19 -6.93 -18.51
CA VAL A 154 -13.88 -6.26 -18.41
C VAL A 154 -14.02 -4.85 -17.85
N ALA A 155 -14.96 -4.06 -18.36
CA ALA A 155 -15.20 -2.70 -17.88
C ALA A 155 -15.63 -2.70 -16.39
N ARG A 156 -16.55 -3.60 -16.02
CA ARG A 156 -16.98 -3.79 -14.63
C ARG A 156 -15.80 -4.18 -13.74
N ALA A 157 -14.98 -5.12 -14.20
CA ALA A 157 -13.82 -5.57 -13.44
C ALA A 157 -12.81 -4.45 -13.20
N ALA A 158 -12.56 -3.60 -14.20
CA ALA A 158 -11.71 -2.44 -14.03
C ALA A 158 -12.28 -1.42 -13.04
N ILE A 159 -13.60 -1.18 -13.05
CA ILE A 159 -14.25 -0.26 -12.10
C ILE A 159 -14.21 -0.80 -10.66
N GLU A 160 -14.50 -2.10 -10.48
CA GLU A 160 -14.42 -2.77 -9.18
C GLU A 160 -12.98 -2.68 -8.63
N SER A 161 -11.99 -3.07 -9.42
CA SER A 161 -10.56 -2.94 -9.05
C SER A 161 -10.16 -1.49 -8.80
N ALA A 162 -10.68 -0.53 -9.58
CA ALA A 162 -10.39 0.88 -9.40
C ALA A 162 -10.90 1.40 -8.05
N ALA A 163 -12.12 1.04 -7.67
CA ALA A 163 -12.72 1.47 -6.41
C ALA A 163 -11.96 0.89 -5.20
N GLU A 164 -11.66 -0.41 -5.24
CA GLU A 164 -10.90 -1.10 -4.19
C GLU A 164 -9.49 -0.51 -4.05
N ASN A 165 -8.72 -0.45 -5.15
CA ASN A 165 -7.37 0.10 -5.12
C ASN A 165 -7.34 1.62 -4.84
N PHE A 166 -8.42 2.36 -5.12
CA PHE A 166 -8.48 3.77 -4.74
C PHE A 166 -8.64 3.93 -3.23
N SER A 167 -9.46 3.07 -2.60
CA SER A 167 -9.57 2.99 -1.14
C SER A 167 -8.20 2.74 -0.51
N ASP A 168 -7.54 1.66 -0.91
CA ASP A 168 -6.36 1.13 -0.21
C ASP A 168 -5.04 1.75 -0.68
N GLY A 169 -5.02 2.19 -1.93
CA GLY A 169 -3.89 2.82 -2.60
C GLY A 169 -3.78 4.31 -2.37
N VAL A 170 -4.89 5.00 -2.07
CA VAL A 170 -4.96 6.47 -2.02
C VAL A 170 -5.67 6.98 -0.78
N VAL A 171 -6.95 6.64 -0.59
CA VAL A 171 -7.79 7.25 0.46
C VAL A 171 -7.26 6.92 1.85
N ALA A 172 -7.16 5.63 2.19
CA ALA A 172 -6.68 5.21 3.49
C ALA A 172 -5.22 5.64 3.76
N PRO A 173 -4.25 5.50 2.82
CA PRO A 173 -2.92 6.07 2.97
C PRO A 173 -2.92 7.56 3.29
N VAL A 174 -3.73 8.36 2.58
CA VAL A 174 -3.85 9.80 2.81
C VAL A 174 -4.44 10.10 4.19
N ILE A 175 -5.46 9.37 4.62
CA ILE A 175 -6.08 9.54 5.95
C ILE A 175 -5.08 9.20 7.05
N TRP A 176 -4.43 8.05 6.97
CA TRP A 176 -3.45 7.62 7.97
C TRP A 176 -2.22 8.52 7.99
N PHE A 177 -1.79 9.02 6.84
CA PHE A 177 -0.79 10.08 6.76
C PHE A 177 -1.29 11.34 7.47
N ALA A 178 -2.47 11.87 7.10
CA ALA A 178 -3.06 13.09 7.69
C ALA A 178 -3.26 13.04 9.22
N LEU A 179 -3.53 11.86 9.78
CA LEU A 179 -3.75 11.68 11.21
C LEU A 179 -2.45 11.48 12.00
N LEU A 180 -1.53 10.65 11.52
CA LEU A 180 -0.39 10.16 12.29
C LEU A 180 0.97 10.44 11.64
N GLY A 181 1.01 11.13 10.50
CA GLY A 181 2.22 11.37 9.73
C GLY A 181 2.75 10.10 9.05
N LEU A 182 4.05 10.09 8.73
CA LEU A 182 4.72 8.91 8.17
C LEU A 182 4.58 7.64 9.02
N PRO A 183 4.57 7.69 10.38
CA PRO A 183 4.29 6.49 11.18
C PRO A 183 2.97 5.80 10.78
N GLY A 184 1.89 6.56 10.63
CA GLY A 184 0.58 6.03 10.25
C GLY A 184 0.57 5.49 8.84
N LEU A 185 1.12 6.24 7.90
CA LEU A 185 1.21 5.84 6.50
C LEU A 185 1.97 4.52 6.32
N PHE A 186 3.12 4.39 6.97
CA PHE A 186 3.93 3.16 6.91
C PHE A 186 3.23 1.98 7.60
N ALA A 187 2.62 2.21 8.77
CA ALA A 187 1.88 1.18 9.50
C ALA A 187 0.71 0.66 8.65
N TYR A 188 -0.10 1.56 8.09
CA TYR A 188 -1.21 1.20 7.23
C TYR A 188 -0.73 0.43 5.99
N LYS A 189 0.29 0.92 5.28
CA LYS A 189 0.83 0.19 4.13
C LYS A 189 1.38 -1.19 4.48
N ALA A 190 1.94 -1.37 5.67
CA ALA A 190 2.32 -2.70 6.13
C ALA A 190 1.11 -3.61 6.36
N VAL A 191 0.01 -3.11 6.94
CA VAL A 191 -1.25 -3.87 7.11
C VAL A 191 -1.81 -4.30 5.76
N ASN A 192 -1.98 -3.36 4.83
CA ASN A 192 -2.51 -3.64 3.50
C ASN A 192 -1.63 -4.62 2.70
N THR A 193 -0.30 -4.53 2.84
CA THR A 193 0.63 -5.50 2.23
C THR A 193 0.52 -6.88 2.88
N LEU A 194 0.33 -6.93 4.21
CA LEU A 194 0.11 -8.19 4.93
C LEU A 194 -1.18 -8.87 4.46
N ASP A 195 -2.28 -8.13 4.34
CA ASP A 195 -3.55 -8.69 3.85
C ASP A 195 -3.42 -9.20 2.40
N SER A 196 -2.87 -8.39 1.51
CA SER A 196 -2.69 -8.77 0.09
C SER A 196 -1.80 -10.00 -0.11
N MET A 197 -0.89 -10.31 0.81
CA MET A 197 0.04 -11.44 0.69
C MET A 197 -0.36 -12.69 1.45
N ILE A 198 -0.91 -12.53 2.65
CA ILE A 198 -1.20 -13.64 3.56
C ILE A 198 -2.64 -13.61 4.09
N GLY A 199 -3.47 -12.63 3.73
CA GLY A 199 -4.86 -12.51 4.19
C GLY A 199 -5.87 -13.41 3.47
N HIS A 200 -5.43 -14.16 2.45
CA HIS A 200 -6.31 -15.01 1.66
C HIS A 200 -7.00 -16.11 2.47
N ARG A 201 -8.23 -16.41 2.07
CA ARG A 201 -9.08 -17.41 2.72
C ARG A 201 -8.91 -18.79 2.07
N ASP A 202 -7.73 -19.37 2.24
CA ASP A 202 -7.37 -20.70 1.75
C ASP A 202 -6.74 -21.58 2.85
N SER A 203 -6.48 -22.85 2.55
CA SER A 203 -5.91 -23.79 3.51
C SER A 203 -4.53 -23.40 4.04
N THR A 204 -3.77 -22.59 3.29
CA THR A 204 -2.44 -22.07 3.65
C THR A 204 -2.52 -20.90 4.61
N TYR A 205 -3.55 -20.06 4.51
CA TYR A 205 -3.62 -18.79 5.21
C TYR A 205 -4.81 -18.61 6.17
N GLU A 206 -5.80 -19.50 6.14
CA GLU A 206 -7.02 -19.45 6.98
C GLU A 206 -6.75 -19.20 8.47
N HIS A 207 -5.60 -19.65 8.99
CA HIS A 207 -5.19 -19.39 10.38
C HIS A 207 -4.06 -18.38 10.50
N PHE A 208 -3.01 -18.48 9.69
CA PHE A 208 -1.84 -17.61 9.79
C PHE A 208 -2.14 -16.17 9.33
N GLY A 209 -2.94 -16.02 8.29
CA GLY A 209 -3.37 -14.74 7.71
C GLY A 209 -4.48 -14.01 8.44
N LYS A 210 -5.30 -14.75 9.19
CA LYS A 210 -6.60 -14.29 9.70
C LYS A 210 -6.57 -12.98 10.46
N PHE A 211 -5.52 -12.71 11.22
CA PHE A 211 -5.41 -11.45 11.94
C PHE A 211 -5.06 -10.27 11.02
N ALA A 212 -4.19 -10.47 10.02
CA ALA A 212 -3.88 -9.44 9.04
C ALA A 212 -5.13 -9.01 8.27
N ALA A 213 -5.90 -9.96 7.75
CA ALA A 213 -7.14 -9.67 7.03
C ALA A 213 -8.16 -8.91 7.86
N ARG A 214 -8.40 -9.34 9.10
CA ARG A 214 -9.33 -8.63 9.99
C ARG A 214 -8.86 -7.25 10.43
N LEU A 215 -7.55 -7.05 10.47
CA LEU A 215 -6.99 -5.75 10.80
C LEU A 215 -7.15 -4.80 9.61
N ASP A 216 -6.90 -5.27 8.39
CA ASP A 216 -7.10 -4.48 7.17
C ASP A 216 -8.58 -4.11 6.97
N ASP A 217 -9.50 -5.08 7.12
CA ASP A 217 -10.97 -4.86 7.08
C ASP A 217 -11.47 -3.78 8.08
N ALA A 218 -10.70 -3.52 9.14
CA ALA A 218 -11.07 -2.61 10.21
C ALA A 218 -10.49 -1.19 10.07
N LEU A 219 -9.50 -1.00 9.18
CA LEU A 219 -8.75 0.27 9.00
C LEU A 219 -9.18 1.02 7.74
#